data_AF-A0A9D9BTH5-F1
#
_entry.id   AF-A0A9D9BTH5-F1
#
_cell.length_a   1.000
_cell.length_b   1.000
_cell.length_c   1.000
_cell.angle_alpha   90.00
_cell.angle_beta   90.00
_cell.angle_gamma   90.00
#
_symmetry.space_group_name_H-M   'P 1'
#
loop_
_entity.id
_entity.type
_entity.pdbx_description
1 polymer ?
#
loop_
_entity_poly.entity_id
_entity_poly.type
_entity_poly.pdbx_seq_one_letter_code
_entity_poly.pdbx_strand_id
1 'polypeptide(L)'
;EHEVTARDKNGCGEASDQVTVMDYPKFFTPNGDGYNDTWNISAIDEQPNAVIYIFDRYGKLLKQLSPTGAGWNGTYNGTPMPTSDYWFIVEYNERSTGERKEFKAHFTLKR
;
A
#
# COMPACT_ATOMS: atom_id res chain seq x y z
N GLU A 1 -5.12 10.49 8.77
CA GLU A 1 -6.31 11.11 8.17
C GLU A 1 -6.01 12.58 7.92
N HIS A 2 -6.60 13.13 6.86
CA HIS A 2 -6.46 14.52 6.50
C HIS A 2 -7.84 15.10 6.23
N GLU A 3 -8.12 16.29 6.75
CA GLU A 3 -9.27 17.06 6.33
C GLU A 3 -8.92 17.81 5.04
N VAL A 4 -9.70 17.58 3.99
CA VAL A 4 -9.58 18.30 2.72
C VAL A 4 -10.78 19.22 2.59
N THR A 5 -10.51 20.53 2.54
CA THR A 5 -11.53 21.55 2.34
C THR A 5 -11.48 22.06 0.91
N ALA A 6 -12.60 21.98 0.21
CA ALA A 6 -12.82 22.59 -1.09
C ALA A 6 -13.64 23.87 -0.92
N ARG A 7 -13.18 24.96 -1.54
CA ARG A 7 -13.88 26.25 -1.55
C ARG A 7 -14.36 26.57 -2.96
N ASP A 8 -15.63 26.97 -3.09
CA ASP A 8 -16.16 27.43 -4.36
C ASP A 8 -15.52 28.76 -4.77
N LYS A 9 -15.11 28.85 -6.04
CA LYS A 9 -14.41 30.02 -6.58
C LYS A 9 -15.32 31.27 -6.61
N ASN A 10 -16.62 31.09 -6.78
CA ASN A 10 -17.59 32.18 -6.83
C ASN A 10 -18.17 32.52 -5.45
N GLY A 11 -17.68 31.89 -4.38
CA GLY A 11 -18.04 32.21 -2.99
C GLY A 11 -19.30 31.52 -2.48
N CYS A 12 -19.77 30.45 -3.13
CA CYS A 12 -20.96 29.71 -2.68
C CYS A 12 -20.75 28.89 -1.38
N GLY A 13 -19.53 28.81 -0.85
CA GLY A 13 -19.23 28.18 0.44
C GLY A 13 -17.98 27.31 0.43
N GLU A 14 -17.80 26.57 1.51
CA GLU A 14 -16.73 25.60 1.73
C GLU A 14 -17.35 24.24 2.06
N ALA A 15 -16.74 23.17 1.57
CA ALA A 15 -17.09 21.79 1.88
C ALA A 15 -15.82 21.08 2.35
N SER A 16 -15.89 20.40 3.49
CA SER A 16 -14.81 19.57 4.02
C SER A 16 -15.16 18.10 3.94
N ASP A 17 -14.15 17.26 3.68
CA ASP A 17 -14.24 15.82 3.79
C ASP A 17 -12.99 15.23 4.46
N GLN A 18 -13.16 14.11 5.15
CA GLN A 18 -12.06 13.37 5.77
C GLN A 18 -11.55 12.32 4.81
N VAL A 19 -10.26 12.38 4.45
CA VAL A 19 -9.63 11.43 3.54
C VAL A 19 -8.48 10.68 4.20
N THR A 20 -8.42 9.38 3.92
CA THR A 20 -7.27 8.54 4.24
C THR A 20 -6.28 8.60 3.08
N VAL A 21 -5.07 9.11 3.36
CA VAL A 21 -3.95 9.13 2.39
C VAL A 21 -3.11 7.88 2.61
N MET A 22 -3.04 7.03 1.59
CA MET A 22 -2.26 5.80 1.62
C MET A 22 -0.92 6.02 0.91
N ASP A 23 0.10 6.42 1.66
CA ASP A 23 1.46 6.51 1.16
C ASP A 23 2.14 5.14 1.18
N TYR A 24 2.94 4.84 0.16
CA TYR A 24 3.61 3.55 0.01
C TYR A 24 4.92 3.68 -0.79
N PRO A 25 5.91 2.80 -0.53
CA PRO A 25 7.14 2.79 -1.32
C PRO A 25 6.86 2.43 -2.78
N LYS A 26 7.31 3.26 -3.72
CA LYS A 26 7.13 2.99 -5.16
C LYS A 26 8.08 1.91 -5.69
N PHE A 27 9.14 1.61 -4.96
CA PHE A 27 10.07 0.54 -5.29
C PHE A 27 10.80 0.03 -4.04
N PHE A 28 11.46 -1.12 -4.19
CA PHE A 28 12.39 -1.66 -3.19
C PHE A 28 13.50 -2.47 -3.90
N THR A 29 14.62 -2.68 -3.21
CA THR A 29 15.87 -3.27 -3.72
C THR A 29 16.34 -4.40 -2.81
N PRO A 30 15.81 -5.63 -2.94
CA PRO A 30 16.20 -6.76 -2.09
C PRO A 30 17.59 -7.30 -2.48
N ASN A 31 18.64 -6.54 -2.16
CA ASN A 31 20.04 -6.82 -2.47
C ASN A 31 20.87 -7.17 -1.22
N GLY A 32 20.30 -7.03 -0.02
CA GLY A 32 20.92 -7.38 1.25
C GLY A 32 21.88 -6.31 1.79
N ASP A 33 21.79 -5.06 1.32
CA ASP A 33 22.61 -3.95 1.83
C ASP A 33 22.02 -3.28 3.08
N GLY A 34 20.81 -3.69 3.50
CA GLY A 34 20.08 -3.15 4.64
C GLY A 34 19.13 -2.01 4.29
N TYR A 35 19.11 -1.54 3.03
CA TYR A 35 18.30 -0.41 2.58
C TYR A 35 17.26 -0.83 1.55
N ASN A 36 15.98 -0.59 1.86
CA ASN A 36 14.85 -0.96 1.01
C ASN A 36 14.83 -2.46 0.63
N ASP A 37 15.31 -3.33 1.53
CA ASP A 37 15.36 -4.78 1.26
C ASP A 37 13.98 -5.46 1.30
N THR A 38 13.02 -4.84 1.97
CA THR A 38 11.64 -5.30 2.03
C THR A 38 10.67 -4.22 1.62
N TRP A 39 9.52 -4.66 1.14
CA TRP A 39 8.41 -3.79 0.76
C TRP A 39 7.21 -4.00 1.69
N ASN A 40 6.72 -2.93 2.31
CA ASN A 40 5.47 -2.89 3.07
C ASN A 40 4.86 -1.48 3.02
N ILE A 41 3.63 -1.32 3.51
CA ILE A 41 2.93 -0.03 3.58
C ILE A 41 2.87 0.42 5.04
N SER A 42 3.80 1.28 5.45
CA SER A 42 3.88 1.78 6.83
C SER A 42 2.75 2.74 7.19
N ALA A 43 2.13 3.42 6.22
CA ALA A 43 1.05 4.38 6.47
C ALA A 43 -0.21 3.78 7.11
N ILE A 44 -0.30 2.44 7.19
CA ILE A 44 -1.44 1.70 7.75
C ILE A 44 -1.01 0.71 8.85
N ASP A 45 0.17 0.89 9.47
CA ASP A 45 0.67 0.04 10.54
C ASP A 45 -0.23 0.03 11.80
N GLU A 46 -0.86 1.15 12.10
CA GLU A 46 -1.87 1.30 13.15
C GLU A 46 -3.22 0.61 12.83
N GLN A 47 -3.35 -0.02 11.65
CA GLN A 47 -4.51 -0.82 11.25
C GLN A 47 -4.13 -2.31 11.19
N PRO A 48 -3.95 -2.99 12.33
CA PRO A 48 -3.42 -4.36 12.36
C PRO A 48 -4.33 -5.39 11.68
N ASN A 49 -5.60 -5.05 11.46
CA ASN A 49 -6.58 -5.91 10.79
C ASN A 49 -6.58 -5.73 9.27
N ALA A 50 -5.85 -4.74 8.74
CA ALA A 50 -5.72 -4.57 7.30
C ALA A 50 -4.84 -5.67 6.71
N VAL A 51 -5.13 -6.05 5.47
CA VAL A 51 -4.44 -7.13 4.77
C VAL A 51 -3.94 -6.62 3.44
N ILE A 52 -2.67 -6.88 3.15
CA ILE A 52 -2.03 -6.49 1.89
C ILE A 52 -1.78 -7.75 1.07
N TYR A 53 -2.23 -7.76 -0.17
CA TYR A 53 -2.02 -8.83 -1.14
C TYR A 53 -1.12 -8.34 -2.25
N ILE A 54 -0.11 -9.13 -2.63
CA ILE A 54 0.84 -8.81 -3.71
C ILE A 54 0.69 -9.82 -4.84
N PHE A 55 0.65 -9.32 -6.07
CA PHE A 55 0.41 -10.08 -7.28
C PHE A 55 1.50 -9.84 -8.33
N ASP A 56 1.74 -10.85 -9.17
CA ASP A 56 2.49 -10.66 -10.41
C ASP A 56 1.64 -9.99 -11.50
N ARG A 57 2.27 -9.74 -12.65
CA ARG A 57 1.61 -9.11 -13.82
C ARG A 57 0.48 -9.94 -14.45
N TYR A 58 0.36 -11.21 -14.10
CA TYR A 58 -0.68 -12.11 -14.58
C TYR A 58 -1.82 -12.29 -13.56
N GLY A 59 -1.75 -11.57 -12.43
CA GLY A 59 -2.74 -11.65 -11.36
C GLY A 59 -2.52 -12.82 -10.41
N LYS A 60 -1.37 -13.52 -10.47
CA LYS A 60 -1.07 -14.59 -9.52
C LYS A 60 -0.72 -13.99 -8.16
N LEU A 61 -1.40 -14.44 -7.11
CA LEU A 61 -1.08 -14.09 -5.73
C LEU A 61 0.30 -14.64 -5.35
N LEU A 62 1.21 -13.75 -4.95
CA LEU A 62 2.56 -14.07 -4.52
C LEU A 62 2.69 -14.04 -2.99
N LYS A 63 2.06 -13.04 -2.35
CA LYS A 63 2.23 -12.84 -0.91
C LYS A 63 0.99 -12.20 -0.29
N GLN A 64 0.72 -12.57 0.96
CA GLN A 64 -0.15 -11.86 1.87
C GLN A 64 0.70 -11.31 3.01
N LEU A 65 0.52 -10.04 3.36
CA LEU A 65 1.26 -9.34 4.38
C LEU A 65 0.32 -8.72 5.42
N SER A 66 0.84 -8.59 6.64
CA SER A 66 0.33 -7.66 7.63
C SER A 66 1.07 -6.32 7.49
N PRO A 67 0.38 -5.17 7.62
CA PRO A 67 1.01 -3.86 7.76
C PRO A 67 2.06 -3.79 8.87
N THR A 68 1.85 -4.52 9.97
CA THR A 68 2.76 -4.55 11.13
C THR A 68 3.93 -5.54 10.96
N GLY A 69 3.97 -6.27 9.85
CA GLY A 69 5.02 -7.24 9.55
C GLY A 69 6.25 -6.64 8.88
N ALA A 70 7.28 -7.47 8.71
CA ALA A 70 8.54 -7.08 8.06
C ALA A 70 8.40 -6.79 6.54
N GLY A 71 7.24 -7.11 5.94
CA GLY A 71 7.00 -6.91 4.51
C GLY A 71 7.46 -8.06 3.63
N TRP A 72 7.60 -7.78 2.34
CA TRP A 72 8.01 -8.75 1.33
C TRP A 72 9.43 -8.47 0.82
N ASN A 73 10.28 -9.48 0.86
CA ASN A 73 11.66 -9.42 0.38
C ASN A 73 11.83 -9.80 -1.10
N GLY A 74 10.75 -9.82 -1.88
CA GLY A 74 10.82 -10.16 -3.31
C GLY A 74 11.05 -11.64 -3.61
N THR A 75 10.67 -12.55 -2.70
CA THR A 75 10.76 -14.00 -2.93
C THR A 75 9.38 -14.67 -2.96
N TYR A 76 9.22 -15.68 -3.82
CA TYR A 76 8.04 -16.54 -3.89
C TYR A 76 8.47 -18.00 -3.82
N ASN A 77 7.98 -18.74 -2.82
CA ASN A 77 8.38 -20.13 -2.55
C ASN A 77 9.90 -20.33 -2.53
N GLY A 78 10.62 -19.43 -1.86
CA GLY A 78 12.09 -19.45 -1.77
C GLY A 78 12.82 -19.01 -3.04
N THR A 79 12.10 -18.78 -4.15
CA THR A 79 12.70 -18.32 -5.41
C THR A 79 12.67 -16.79 -5.49
N PRO A 80 13.79 -16.14 -5.82
CA PRO A 80 13.82 -14.70 -6.02
C PRO A 80 13.00 -14.28 -7.26
N MET A 81 12.14 -13.27 -7.10
CA MET A 81 11.29 -12.77 -8.18
C MET A 81 12.01 -11.72 -9.05
N PRO A 82 11.71 -11.69 -10.37
CA PRO A 82 12.43 -10.85 -11.31
C PRO A 82 12.20 -9.35 -11.06
N THR A 83 13.14 -8.53 -11.53
CA THR A 83 12.96 -7.08 -11.64
C THR A 83 11.76 -6.80 -12.55
N SER A 84 10.69 -6.26 -11.99
CA SER A 84 9.41 -6.02 -12.66
C SER A 84 8.55 -5.12 -11.79
N ASP A 85 7.46 -4.61 -12.36
CA ASP A 85 6.34 -4.12 -11.58
C ASP A 85 5.51 -5.27 -11.03
N TYR A 86 4.98 -5.05 -9.83
CA TYR A 86 4.08 -5.91 -9.08
C TYR A 86 2.90 -5.09 -8.60
N TRP A 87 1.73 -5.72 -8.49
CA TRP A 87 0.49 -5.06 -8.09
C TRP A 87 0.13 -5.45 -6.68
N PHE A 88 -0.57 -4.56 -5.99
CA PHE A 88 -1.09 -4.87 -4.67
C PHE A 88 -2.53 -4.40 -4.48
N ILE A 89 -3.20 -5.10 -3.57
CA ILE A 89 -4.51 -4.72 -3.04
C ILE A 89 -4.35 -4.62 -1.52
N VAL A 90 -4.84 -3.52 -0.96
CA VAL A 90 -5.00 -3.36 0.49
C VAL A 90 -6.47 -3.43 0.81
N GLU A 91 -6.84 -4.33 1.71
CA GLU A 91 -8.16 -4.35 2.33
C GLU A 91 -8.03 -3.78 3.74
N TYR A 92 -8.77 -2.72 4.05
CA TYR A 92 -8.69 -2.02 5.33
C TYR A 92 -10.07 -1.50 5.75
N ASN A 93 -10.21 -1.11 7.02
CA ASN A 93 -11.42 -0.47 7.51
C ASN A 93 -11.18 1.04 7.56
N GLU A 94 -12.00 1.80 6.85
CA GLU A 94 -11.99 3.27 6.95
C GLU A 94 -12.27 3.66 8.39
N ARG A 95 -11.37 4.43 9.03
CA ARG A 95 -11.50 4.76 10.46
C ARG A 95 -12.72 5.62 10.76
N SER A 96 -13.07 6.53 9.85
CA SER A 96 -14.18 7.47 10.02
C SER A 96 -15.56 6.80 9.92
N THR A 97 -15.73 5.80 9.06
CA THR A 97 -17.03 5.15 8.81
C THR A 97 -17.12 3.73 9.33
N GLY A 98 -15.98 3.07 9.61
CA GLY A 98 -15.88 1.65 9.92
C GLY A 98 -16.12 0.74 8.70
N GLU A 99 -16.34 1.30 7.51
CA GLU A 99 -16.59 0.54 6.30
C GLU A 99 -15.33 -0.14 5.78
N ARG A 100 -15.46 -1.37 5.27
CA ARG A 100 -14.36 -2.06 4.60
C ARG A 100 -14.14 -1.46 3.22
N LYS A 101 -12.92 -1.00 2.96
CA LYS A 101 -12.50 -0.44 1.67
C LYS A 101 -11.31 -1.20 1.08
N GLU A 102 -11.16 -1.01 -0.22
CA GLU A 102 -10.03 -1.53 -1.00
C GLU A 102 -9.22 -0.39 -1.60
N PHE A 103 -7.90 -0.52 -1.58
CA PHE A 103 -6.98 0.33 -2.33
C PHE A 103 -6.10 -0.53 -3.24
N LYS A 104 -5.88 -0.08 -4.48
CA LYS A 104 -5.14 -0.85 -5.50
C LYS A 104 -4.10 0.04 -6.16
N ALA A 105 -2.87 -0.45 -6.24
CA ALA A 105 -1.78 0.22 -6.95
C ALA A 105 -0.66 -0.79 -7.31
N HIS A 106 0.52 -0.29 -7.66
CA HIS A 106 1.68 -1.09 -8.03
C HIS A 106 2.98 -0.48 -7.50
N PHE A 107 4.03 -1.30 -7.46
CA PHE A 107 5.40 -0.90 -7.12
C PHE A 107 6.40 -1.71 -7.95
N THR A 108 7.63 -1.22 -8.02
CA THR A 108 8.71 -1.87 -8.77
C THR A 108 9.66 -2.63 -7.84
N LEU A 109 9.92 -3.90 -8.10
CA LEU A 109 11.08 -4.60 -7.55
C LEU A 109 12.28 -4.29 -8.43
N LYS A 110 13.37 -3.76 -7.86
CA LYS A 110 14.63 -3.49 -8.57
C LYS A 110 15.77 -4.35 -8.02
N ARG A 111 16.68 -4.76 -8.89
CA ARG A 111 17.93 -5.46 -8.54
C ARG A 111 19.07 -4.86 -9.34
#